data_AF-A0A484R2P1-F1
#
_entry.id   AF-A0A484R2P1-F1
#
_cell.length_a   1.000
_cell.length_b   1.000
_cell.length_c   1.000
_cell.angle_alpha   90.00
_cell.angle_beta   90.00
_cell.angle_gamma   90.00
#
_symmetry.space_group_name_H-M   'P 1'
#
loop_
_entity.id
_entity.type
_entity.pdbx_description
1 polymer ?
#
loop_
_entity_poly.entity_id
_entity_poly.type
_entity_poly.pdbx_seq_one_letter_code
_entity_poly.pdbx_strand_id
1 'polypeptide(L)'
;MNSRFANVRRLVPVACLGALLALAGCSLPPLSGGNGTAGVPRYAATAEVAQKIEGGKGVSGVRVQRFATSQAAGLLVVEAALQPLGKKPYDFYYRYRWLNASGGAVGKPDTWRPGSVMVSDTPRLLKGQASVPEAVDFRLELARERPEP
;
A
#
# COMPACT_ATOMS: atom_id res chain seq x y z
N MET A 1 1.10 -73.41 9.43
CA MET A 1 0.72 -71.98 9.50
C MET A 1 -0.57 -71.92 10.29
N ASN A 2 -0.49 -71.60 11.58
CA ASN A 2 -1.52 -71.95 12.54
C ASN A 2 -2.28 -70.71 13.01
N SER A 3 -3.61 -70.78 12.90
CA SER A 3 -4.56 -69.82 13.45
C SER A 3 -4.68 -69.92 14.97
N ARG A 4 -5.17 -68.81 15.56
CA ARG A 4 -6.11 -68.70 16.71
C ARG A 4 -5.58 -67.97 17.97
N PHE A 5 -6.25 -66.85 18.24
CA PHE A 5 -6.82 -66.36 19.50
C PHE A 5 -6.08 -66.59 20.84
N ALA A 6 -5.67 -65.49 21.47
CA ALA A 6 -5.52 -65.27 22.92
C ALA A 6 -5.12 -63.79 23.13
N ASN A 7 -5.57 -63.00 24.10
CA ASN A 7 -6.52 -63.17 25.19
C ASN A 7 -6.81 -61.76 25.77
N VAL A 8 -7.98 -61.65 26.35
CA VAL A 8 -8.63 -60.53 27.04
C VAL A 8 -7.98 -60.21 28.40
N ARG A 9 -8.00 -58.93 28.82
CA ARG A 9 -8.31 -58.41 30.19
C ARG A 9 -7.83 -56.95 30.31
N ARG A 10 -8.75 -55.97 30.21
CA ARG A 10 -9.52 -55.34 31.32
C ARG A 10 -8.62 -54.63 32.33
N LEU A 11 -8.77 -53.31 32.46
CA LEU A 11 -9.20 -52.64 33.70
C LEU A 11 -9.19 -51.11 33.54
N VAL A 12 -10.38 -50.52 33.70
CA VAL A 12 -10.64 -49.10 33.95
C VAL A 12 -10.78 -48.92 35.47
N PRO A 13 -10.20 -47.86 36.05
CA PRO A 13 -10.84 -47.18 37.19
C PRO A 13 -10.94 -45.67 36.91
N VAL A 14 -12.16 -45.12 36.86
CA VAL A 14 -12.93 -44.55 37.98
C VAL A 14 -12.51 -43.11 38.32
N ALA A 15 -13.51 -42.25 38.16
CA ALA A 15 -13.58 -40.83 38.38
C ALA A 15 -13.10 -40.34 39.76
N CYS A 16 -12.48 -39.16 39.76
CA CYS A 16 -12.50 -38.27 40.92
C CYS A 16 -13.11 -36.92 40.53
N LEU A 17 -14.17 -36.61 41.25
CA LEU A 17 -15.03 -35.44 41.23
C LEU A 17 -14.26 -34.23 41.77
N GLY A 18 -14.27 -33.11 41.05
CA GLY A 18 -13.65 -31.86 41.49
C GLY A 18 -14.39 -30.67 40.91
N ALA A 19 -15.51 -30.31 41.54
CA ALA A 19 -16.20 -29.05 41.29
C ALA A 19 -15.45 -27.92 42.01
N LEU A 20 -14.99 -26.91 41.27
CA LEU A 20 -14.70 -25.58 41.80
C LEU A 20 -15.39 -24.53 40.92
N LEU A 21 -16.23 -23.73 41.56
CA LEU A 21 -16.91 -22.57 40.99
C LEU A 21 -15.94 -21.38 40.82
N ALA A 22 -16.29 -20.54 39.84
CA ALA A 22 -16.42 -19.08 39.93
C ALA A 22 -15.50 -18.20 39.06
N LEU A 23 -16.18 -17.28 38.35
CA LEU A 23 -15.78 -15.93 37.92
C LEU A 23 -14.76 -15.79 36.79
N ALA A 24 -15.26 -15.66 35.55
CA ALA A 24 -14.97 -14.50 34.70
C ALA A 24 -15.82 -14.57 33.43
N GLY A 25 -16.81 -13.69 33.33
CA GLY A 25 -17.33 -13.31 32.03
C GLY A 25 -16.22 -12.60 31.27
N CYS A 26 -15.69 -13.25 30.24
CA CYS A 26 -15.08 -12.56 29.12
C CYS A 26 -15.97 -12.90 27.93
N SER A 27 -16.88 -11.97 27.63
CA SER A 27 -17.36 -11.76 26.28
C SER A 27 -16.21 -12.00 25.31
N LEU A 28 -16.28 -13.07 24.53
CA LEU A 28 -15.50 -13.18 23.30
C LEU A 28 -15.97 -12.01 22.42
N PRO A 29 -15.15 -10.98 22.14
CA PRO A 29 -15.41 -10.23 20.92
C PRO A 29 -15.30 -11.25 19.78
N PRO A 30 -16.19 -11.22 18.77
CA PRO A 30 -15.95 -11.99 17.57
C PRO A 30 -14.54 -11.66 17.10
N LEU A 31 -13.74 -12.69 16.86
CA LEU A 31 -12.47 -12.59 16.15
C LEU A 31 -12.81 -12.02 14.78
N SER A 32 -12.81 -10.69 14.70
CA SER A 32 -12.89 -9.98 13.45
C SER A 32 -11.60 -10.31 12.73
N GLY A 33 -11.72 -11.08 11.64
CA GLY A 33 -10.63 -11.39 10.74
C GLY A 33 -9.99 -10.10 10.24
N GLY A 34 -8.96 -9.64 10.94
CA GLY A 34 -8.02 -8.65 10.46
C GLY A 34 -7.05 -9.36 9.53
N ASN A 35 -7.52 -9.74 8.34
CA ASN A 35 -6.62 -10.00 7.23
C ASN A 35 -5.71 -8.77 7.12
N GLY A 36 -4.42 -8.98 7.30
CA GLY A 36 -3.36 -8.02 6.99
C GLY A 36 -3.43 -7.67 5.51
N THR A 37 -4.36 -6.78 5.18
CA THR A 37 -4.34 -5.98 3.98
C THR A 37 -4.10 -4.59 4.52
N ALA A 38 -2.83 -4.22 4.69
CA ALA A 38 -2.48 -2.82 4.54
C ALA A 38 -3.07 -2.42 3.19
N GLY A 39 -4.22 -1.77 3.24
CA GLY A 39 -4.94 -1.32 2.06
C GLY A 39 -4.07 -0.27 1.41
N VAL A 40 -3.12 -0.70 0.59
CA VAL A 40 -2.55 0.12 -0.45
C VAL A 40 -3.77 0.49 -1.28
N PRO A 41 -4.25 1.74 -1.23
CA PRO A 41 -5.50 2.05 -1.88
C PRO A 41 -5.27 1.83 -3.36
N ARG A 42 -6.08 0.96 -3.96
CA ARG A 42 -5.99 0.62 -5.37
C ARG A 42 -6.67 1.76 -6.12
N TYR A 43 -5.98 2.91 -6.19
CA TYR A 43 -6.46 4.04 -6.98
C TYR A 43 -6.38 3.62 -8.45
N ALA A 44 -7.46 3.12 -9.05
CA ALA A 44 -7.57 3.17 -10.51
C ALA A 44 -7.51 4.64 -10.95
N ALA A 45 -7.37 4.95 -12.24
CA ALA A 45 -7.38 6.33 -12.74
C ALA A 45 -8.75 7.00 -12.48
N THR A 46 -9.01 7.37 -11.23
CA THR A 46 -10.22 7.99 -10.69
C THR A 46 -10.01 9.50 -10.60
N ALA A 47 -11.08 10.25 -10.34
CA ALA A 47 -10.97 11.69 -10.06
C ALA A 47 -9.96 12.00 -8.95
N GLU A 48 -9.73 11.07 -8.01
CA GLU A 48 -8.76 11.17 -6.93
C GLU A 48 -7.31 11.13 -7.45
N VAL A 49 -7.03 10.35 -8.50
CA VAL A 49 -5.74 10.36 -9.19
C VAL A 49 -5.52 11.69 -9.90
N ALA A 50 -6.56 12.22 -10.57
CA ALA A 50 -6.48 13.51 -11.23
C ALA A 50 -6.25 14.67 -10.25
N GLN A 51 -6.89 14.64 -9.08
CA GLN A 51 -6.70 15.66 -8.02
C GLN A 51 -5.29 15.66 -7.43
N LYS A 52 -4.57 14.53 -7.50
CA LYS A 52 -3.19 14.40 -7.02
C LYS A 52 -2.14 14.70 -8.09
N ILE A 53 -2.55 15.07 -9.31
CA ILE A 53 -1.65 15.42 -10.40
C ILE A 53 -1.77 16.92 -10.67
N GLU A 54 -0.65 17.62 -10.60
CA GLU A 54 -0.53 18.96 -11.13
C GLU A 54 0.32 18.89 -12.39
N GLY A 55 -0.36 18.83 -13.53
CA GLY A 55 0.28 18.85 -14.84
C GLY A 55 0.69 20.26 -15.18
N GLY A 56 2.00 20.50 -15.27
CA GLY A 56 2.50 21.65 -16.02
C GLY A 56 2.01 21.56 -17.47
N LYS A 57 1.81 22.71 -18.13
CA LYS A 57 1.44 22.77 -19.55
C LYS A 57 2.31 21.79 -20.37
N GLY A 58 1.68 20.84 -21.07
CA GLY A 58 2.36 20.02 -22.09
C GLY A 58 2.66 18.55 -21.73
N VAL A 59 2.14 18.02 -20.62
CA VAL A 59 2.27 16.58 -20.29
C VAL A 59 1.08 15.79 -20.88
N SER A 60 1.22 15.31 -22.12
CA SER A 60 0.17 14.54 -22.83
C SER A 60 0.57 13.09 -23.16
N GLY A 61 1.84 12.71 -22.97
CA GLY A 61 2.36 11.39 -23.35
C GLY A 61 2.20 10.29 -22.30
N VAL A 62 1.79 10.65 -21.07
CA VAL A 62 1.69 9.73 -19.92
C VAL A 62 0.35 9.86 -19.21
N ARG A 63 -0.16 8.74 -18.71
CA ARG A 63 -1.28 8.66 -17.78
C ARG A 63 -0.78 8.02 -16.50
N VAL A 64 -1.10 8.62 -15.35
CA VAL A 64 -0.94 7.90 -14.08
C VAL A 64 -2.12 6.93 -13.93
N GLN A 65 -1.83 5.64 -13.85
CA GLN A 65 -2.85 4.60 -13.66
C GLN A 65 -3.27 4.48 -12.21
N ARG A 66 -2.28 4.50 -11.30
CA ARG A 66 -2.50 4.31 -9.87
C ARG A 66 -1.46 5.02 -9.03
N PHE A 67 -1.85 5.31 -7.81
CA PHE A 67 -0.94 5.58 -6.72
C PHE A 67 -0.96 4.42 -5.73
N ALA A 68 0.13 4.28 -4.98
CA ALA A 68 0.24 3.41 -3.84
C ALA A 68 0.96 4.18 -2.76
N THR A 69 0.42 4.18 -1.55
CA THR A 69 1.01 4.85 -0.40
C THR A 69 1.34 3.82 0.66
N SER A 70 2.49 3.98 1.30
CA SER A 70 2.90 3.21 2.46
C SER A 70 3.61 4.14 3.45
N GLN A 71 3.95 3.61 4.63
CA GLN A 71 4.82 4.31 5.57
C GLN A 71 6.09 3.51 5.79
N ALA A 72 7.23 4.20 5.82
CA ALA A 72 8.52 3.62 6.18
C ALA A 72 9.19 4.55 7.21
N ALA A 73 9.54 4.01 8.38
CA ALA A 73 10.12 4.78 9.49
C ALA A 73 9.31 6.04 9.88
N GLY A 74 7.98 5.96 9.83
CA GLY A 74 7.08 7.08 10.14
C GLY A 74 6.99 8.15 9.06
N LEU A 75 7.57 7.92 7.89
CA LEU A 75 7.53 8.82 6.74
C LEU A 75 6.63 8.27 5.64
N LEU A 76 5.87 9.15 4.98
CA LEU A 76 5.04 8.79 3.84
C LEU A 76 5.90 8.37 2.65
N VAL A 77 5.62 7.20 2.10
CA VAL A 77 6.23 6.68 0.87
C VAL A 77 5.14 6.56 -0.17
N VAL A 78 5.42 7.01 -1.39
CA VAL A 78 4.49 7.05 -2.50
C VAL A 78 5.10 6.34 -3.70
N GLU A 79 4.30 5.53 -4.37
CA GLU A 79 4.62 4.93 -5.65
C GLU A 79 3.53 5.29 -6.66
N ALA A 80 3.91 5.99 -7.74
CA ALA A 80 3.01 6.29 -8.85
C ALA A 80 3.29 5.36 -10.03
N ALA A 81 2.26 4.71 -10.56
CA ALA A 81 2.36 3.86 -11.73
C ALA A 81 1.93 4.65 -12.97
N LEU A 82 2.86 4.91 -13.88
CA LEU A 82 2.63 5.66 -15.11
C LEU A 82 2.57 4.72 -16.31
N GLN A 83 1.55 4.88 -17.15
CA GLN A 83 1.41 4.21 -18.44
C GLN A 83 1.74 5.19 -19.57
N PRO A 84 2.47 4.75 -20.61
CA PRO A 84 2.54 5.48 -21.86
C PRO A 84 1.15 5.55 -22.51
N LEU A 85 0.79 6.72 -23.07
CA LEU A 85 -0.44 6.89 -23.85
C LEU A 85 -0.23 6.70 -25.36
N GLY A 86 1.02 6.68 -25.82
CA GLY A 86 1.37 6.61 -27.24
C GLY A 86 2.30 5.44 -27.57
N LYS A 87 2.59 5.31 -28.88
CA LYS A 87 3.51 4.30 -29.43
C LYS A 87 4.97 4.76 -29.46
N LYS A 88 5.31 5.83 -28.75
CA LYS A 88 6.67 6.36 -28.65
C LYS A 88 7.07 6.49 -27.19
N PRO A 89 8.36 6.30 -26.85
CA PRO A 89 8.86 6.67 -25.54
C PRO A 89 8.55 8.13 -25.24
N TYR A 90 8.32 8.44 -23.98
CA TYR A 90 8.04 9.80 -23.53
C TYR A 90 8.89 10.14 -22.32
N ASP A 91 9.68 11.18 -22.49
CA ASP A 91 10.52 11.75 -21.44
C ASP A 91 9.78 12.90 -20.75
N PHE A 92 9.99 12.99 -19.44
CA PHE A 92 9.37 14.00 -18.58
C PHE A 92 10.23 14.27 -17.37
N TYR A 93 9.89 15.31 -16.64
CA TYR A 93 10.38 15.59 -15.31
C TYR A 93 9.23 15.42 -14.32
N TYR A 94 9.55 14.92 -13.13
CA TYR A 94 8.58 14.77 -12.06
C TYR A 94 9.16 15.19 -10.72
N ARG A 95 8.29 15.62 -9.81
CA ARG A 95 8.59 15.75 -8.38
C ARG A 95 7.35 15.48 -7.55
N TYR A 96 7.56 15.10 -6.29
CA TYR A 96 6.50 15.02 -5.29
C TYR A 96 6.52 16.27 -4.42
N ARG A 97 5.35 16.88 -4.26
CA ARG A 97 5.09 17.90 -3.25
C ARG A 97 4.34 17.25 -2.10
N TRP A 98 4.85 17.44 -0.90
CA TRP A 98 4.31 16.82 0.31
C TRP A 98 3.28 17.73 0.95
N LEU A 99 2.15 17.16 1.38
CA LEU A 99 0.99 17.89 1.91
C LEU A 99 0.62 17.38 3.31
N ASN A 100 0.13 18.28 4.16
CA ASN A 100 -0.47 17.93 5.44
C ASN A 100 -1.97 17.58 5.29
N ALA A 101 -2.61 17.22 6.41
CA ALA A 101 -4.02 16.83 6.44
C ALA A 101 -4.98 17.93 5.96
N SER A 102 -4.56 19.20 6.04
CA SER A 102 -5.33 20.35 5.56
C SER A 102 -5.08 20.65 4.07
N GLY A 103 -4.25 19.85 3.38
CA GLY A 103 -3.86 20.08 1.99
C GLY A 103 -2.80 21.16 1.79
N GLY A 104 -2.22 21.69 2.89
CA GLY A 104 -1.13 22.65 2.84
C GLY A 104 0.22 21.98 2.57
N ALA A 105 1.09 22.63 1.81
CA ALA A 105 2.44 22.11 1.55
C ALA A 105 3.29 22.08 2.83
N VAL A 106 3.99 20.98 3.06
CA VAL A 106 4.89 20.78 4.21
C VAL A 106 6.25 20.27 3.77
N GLY A 107 7.27 20.64 4.53
CA GLY A 107 8.66 20.31 4.20
C GLY A 107 9.14 20.94 2.89
N LYS A 108 10.30 20.48 2.42
CA LYS A 108 10.85 20.88 1.12
C LYS A 108 10.25 19.99 0.04
N PRO A 109 9.78 20.54 -1.10
CA PRO A 109 9.38 19.71 -2.23
C PRO A 109 10.57 18.90 -2.76
N ASP A 110 10.30 17.74 -3.34
CA ASP A 110 11.32 16.95 -4.00
C ASP A 110 11.99 17.76 -5.12
N THR A 111 13.26 17.48 -5.37
CA THR A 111 13.95 18.01 -6.55
C THR A 111 13.34 17.40 -7.81
N TRP A 112 13.25 18.18 -8.89
CA TRP A 112 12.83 17.67 -10.20
C TRP A 112 13.75 16.53 -10.65
N ARG A 113 13.17 15.35 -10.82
CA ARG A 113 13.86 14.15 -11.28
C ARG A 113 13.48 13.86 -12.73
N PRO A 114 14.43 13.53 -13.61
CA PRO A 114 14.09 13.04 -14.95
C PRO A 114 13.42 11.68 -14.84
N GLY A 115 12.43 11.44 -15.69
CA GLY A 115 11.70 10.19 -15.83
C GLY A 115 11.44 9.89 -17.30
N SER A 116 11.28 8.60 -17.61
CA SER A 116 10.91 8.14 -18.95
C SER A 116 9.94 6.97 -18.86
N VAL A 117 8.94 6.96 -19.73
CA VAL A 117 8.12 5.79 -20.00
C VAL A 117 8.51 5.20 -21.35
N MET A 118 8.69 3.89 -21.38
CA MET A 118 8.89 3.13 -22.61
C MET A 118 7.55 2.61 -23.11
N VAL A 119 7.46 2.30 -24.39
CA VAL A 119 6.28 1.67 -24.98
C VAL A 119 6.20 0.24 -24.47
N SER A 120 5.39 0.02 -23.45
CA SER A 120 5.21 -1.28 -22.80
C SER A 120 3.83 -1.31 -22.14
N ASP A 121 3.27 -2.51 -21.99
CA ASP A 121 2.08 -2.75 -21.17
C ASP A 121 2.38 -2.64 -19.67
N THR A 122 3.65 -2.76 -19.28
CA THR A 122 4.08 -2.63 -17.89
C THR A 122 4.19 -1.15 -17.51
N PRO A 123 3.48 -0.69 -16.47
CA PRO A 123 3.59 0.69 -16.02
C PRO A 123 4.96 0.97 -15.40
N ARG A 124 5.49 2.17 -15.64
CA ARG A 124 6.68 2.67 -14.96
C ARG A 124 6.31 3.10 -13.54
N LEU A 125 7.06 2.60 -12.56
CA LEU A 125 6.90 3.00 -11.17
C LEU A 125 7.83 4.17 -10.84
N LEU A 126 7.26 5.27 -10.33
CA LEU A 126 7.98 6.40 -9.76
C LEU A 126 7.82 6.35 -8.25
N LYS A 127 8.94 6.40 -7.52
CA LYS A 127 8.94 6.35 -6.05
C LYS A 127 9.33 7.70 -5.46
N GLY A 128 8.64 8.11 -4.42
CA GLY A 128 8.95 9.27 -3.58
C GLY A 128 8.82 8.94 -2.11
N GLN A 129 9.59 9.61 -1.26
CA GLN A 129 9.49 9.49 0.18
C GLN A 129 9.54 10.89 0.79
N ALA A 130 8.59 11.18 1.67
CA ALA A 130 8.55 12.43 2.39
C ALA A 130 9.77 12.57 3.30
N SER A 131 10.30 13.78 3.38
CA SER A 131 11.41 14.10 4.29
C SER A 131 10.94 14.47 5.70
N VAL A 132 9.64 14.61 5.91
CA VAL A 132 9.04 15.09 7.15
C VAL A 132 7.81 14.23 7.53
N PRO A 133 7.58 13.94 8.82
CA PRO A 133 6.47 13.08 9.26
C PRO A 133 5.09 13.74 9.18
N GLU A 134 5.02 15.08 9.08
CA GLU A 134 3.77 15.84 8.93
C GLU A 134 3.14 15.65 7.54
N ALA A 135 3.90 15.09 6.59
CA ALA A 135 3.42 14.75 5.26
C ALA A 135 2.50 13.52 5.32
N VAL A 136 1.20 13.75 5.25
CA VAL A 136 0.17 12.69 5.23
C VAL A 136 -0.47 12.53 3.85
N ASP A 137 -0.23 13.48 2.95
CA ASP A 137 -0.66 13.43 1.56
C ASP A 137 0.42 13.98 0.62
N PHE A 138 0.20 13.86 -0.69
CA PHE A 138 1.15 14.26 -1.72
C PHE A 138 0.44 14.77 -2.98
N ARG A 139 1.22 15.48 -3.80
CA ARG A 139 0.89 15.87 -5.15
C ARG A 139 2.05 15.53 -6.08
N LEU A 140 1.77 14.83 -7.16
CA LEU A 140 2.72 14.54 -8.22
C LEU A 140 2.68 15.69 -9.22
N GLU A 141 3.79 16.41 -9.34
CA GLU A 141 3.98 17.43 -10.36
C GLU A 141 4.72 16.80 -11.56
N LEU A 142 4.19 17.04 -12.76
CA LEU A 142 4.79 16.57 -14.02
C LEU A 142 5.10 17.75 -14.93
N ALA A 143 6.25 17.72 -15.59
CA ALA A 143 6.66 18.72 -16.56
C ALA A 143 7.33 18.06 -17.78
N ARG A 144 7.19 18.66 -18.96
CA ARG A 144 7.86 18.18 -20.18
C ARG A 144 9.33 18.57 -20.20
N GLU A 145 9.61 19.79 -19.78
CA GLU A 145 10.95 20.36 -19.67
C GLU A 145 11.27 20.58 -18.20
N ARG A 146 12.55 20.59 -17.83
CA ARG A 146 12.95 20.85 -16.45
C ARG A 146 12.55 22.28 -16.09
N PRO A 147 11.65 22.49 -15.13
CA PRO A 147 11.32 23.85 -14.69
C PRO A 147 12.54 24.43 -13.98
N GLU A 148 12.88 25.68 -14.29
CA GLU A 148 13.90 26.42 -13.55
C GLU A 148 13.46 26.58 -12.07
N PRO A 149 14.42 26.59 -11.13
CA PRO A 149 14.16 26.53 -9.69
C PRO A 149 13.39 27.73 -9.13
#